data_AF-A0A1Z8A0Q2-F1
#
_entry.id   AF-A0A1Z8A0Q2-F1
#
_cell.length_a   1.000
_cell.length_b   1.000
_cell.length_c   1.000
_cell.angle_alpha   90.00
_cell.angle_beta   90.00
_cell.angle_gamma   90.00
#
_symmetry.space_group_name_H-M   'P 1'
#
loop_
_entity.id
_entity.type
_entity.pdbx_description
1 polymer ?
#
loop_
_entity_poly.entity_id
_entity_poly.type
_entity_poly.pdbx_seq_one_letter_code
_entity_poly.pdbx_strand_id
1 'polypeptide(L)'
;MTLTQLQNLDAGYTWQDENQPQAFPFRNKGINIPTLKEIFEHFPQQAMSIEIKQQSTELAVAFCKMVKQFNKEQALVVSSFYHENLLAFREACPKVKTAASGQEAQRYIIASKVGLGWLFKPNAQVLQLPMASGSITVLTAGFINQAHEHGYRVDAWTINEKADMEKLMDLGIDGLITDYPSRLLGTLTEQHQAAKL
;
A
#
# COMPACT_ATOMS: atom_id res chain seq x y z
N MET A 1 -14.99 -16.82 14.41
CA MET A 1 -14.58 -18.01 13.62
C MET A 1 -13.19 -18.41 14.08
N THR A 2 -12.89 -19.71 14.14
CA THR A 2 -11.53 -20.20 14.39
C THR A 2 -10.70 -20.15 13.11
N LEU A 3 -9.37 -20.24 13.23
CA LEU A 3 -8.48 -20.34 12.06
C LEU A 3 -8.86 -21.54 11.17
N THR A 4 -9.10 -22.71 11.76
CA THR A 4 -9.54 -23.90 11.02
C THR A 4 -10.84 -23.68 10.26
N GLN A 5 -11.80 -22.96 10.88
CA GLN A 5 -13.05 -22.60 10.19
C GLN A 5 -12.80 -21.66 9.00
N LEU A 6 -11.89 -20.69 9.14
CA LEU A 6 -11.53 -19.76 8.06
C LEU A 6 -10.78 -20.46 6.92
N GLN A 7 -9.84 -21.36 7.26
CA GLN A 7 -9.08 -22.11 6.28
C GLN A 7 -9.95 -23.12 5.52
N ASN A 8 -11.09 -23.54 6.05
CA ASN A 8 -12.04 -24.39 5.31
C ASN A 8 -12.95 -23.61 4.33
N LEU A 9 -12.88 -22.27 4.30
CA LEU A 9 -13.63 -21.48 3.33
C LEU A 9 -12.97 -21.52 1.95
N ASP A 10 -13.79 -21.45 0.91
CA ASP A 10 -13.35 -21.26 -0.48
C ASP A 10 -13.10 -19.77 -0.74
N ALA A 11 -11.82 -19.38 -0.72
CA ALA A 11 -11.39 -18.00 -0.97
C ALA A 11 -11.53 -17.60 -2.45
N GLY A 12 -11.74 -18.56 -3.36
CA GLY A 12 -11.99 -18.32 -4.78
C GLY A 12 -13.48 -18.24 -5.15
N TYR A 13 -14.40 -18.48 -4.20
CA TYR A 13 -15.81 -18.72 -4.52
C TYR A 13 -16.49 -17.58 -5.28
N THR A 14 -16.20 -16.34 -4.92
CA THR A 14 -16.81 -15.13 -5.51
C THR A 14 -15.90 -14.41 -6.49
N TRP A 15 -14.67 -14.88 -6.71
CA TRP A 15 -13.74 -14.20 -7.61
C TRP A 15 -14.19 -14.36 -9.07
N GLN A 16 -14.19 -13.25 -9.80
CA GLN A 16 -14.57 -13.16 -11.21
C GLN A 16 -13.46 -12.47 -12.00
N ASP A 17 -13.22 -12.96 -13.21
CA ASP A 17 -12.38 -12.25 -14.18
C ASP A 17 -13.20 -11.10 -14.77
N GLU A 18 -12.66 -9.89 -14.75
CA GLU A 18 -13.29 -8.71 -15.37
C GLU A 18 -13.59 -8.92 -16.86
N ASN A 19 -12.77 -9.73 -17.56
CA ASN A 19 -12.93 -10.04 -18.97
C ASN A 19 -13.94 -11.17 -19.19
N GLN A 20 -14.32 -11.88 -18.12
CA GLN A 20 -15.27 -12.98 -18.14
C GLN A 20 -16.20 -12.91 -16.90
N PRO A 21 -17.06 -11.88 -16.79
CA PRO A 21 -17.83 -11.58 -15.57
C PRO A 21 -18.86 -12.65 -15.17
N GLN A 22 -19.08 -13.67 -16.00
CA GLN A 22 -19.94 -14.83 -15.71
C GLN A 22 -19.15 -16.10 -15.36
N ALA A 23 -17.81 -16.05 -15.37
CA ALA A 23 -16.94 -17.16 -15.04
C ALA A 23 -16.42 -17.03 -13.59
N PHE A 24 -16.33 -18.17 -12.91
CA PHE A 24 -15.74 -18.28 -11.56
C PHE A 24 -14.59 -19.30 -11.59
N PRO A 25 -13.46 -18.98 -12.23
CA PRO A 25 -12.40 -19.96 -12.53
C PRO A 25 -11.76 -20.59 -11.28
N PHE A 26 -11.84 -19.90 -10.14
CA PHE A 26 -11.25 -20.32 -8.88
C PHE A 26 -12.21 -20.99 -7.90
N ARG A 27 -13.52 -21.00 -8.19
CA ARG A 27 -14.51 -21.64 -7.33
C ARG A 27 -14.25 -23.16 -7.26
N ASN A 28 -14.31 -23.71 -6.05
CA ASN A 28 -14.09 -25.12 -5.75
C ASN A 28 -12.71 -25.65 -6.21
N LYS A 29 -11.69 -24.79 -6.29
CA LYS A 29 -10.32 -25.18 -6.67
C LYS A 29 -9.41 -25.49 -5.48
N GLY A 30 -9.95 -25.51 -4.27
CA GLY A 30 -9.15 -25.71 -3.05
C GLY A 30 -8.27 -24.52 -2.73
N ILE A 31 -8.72 -23.29 -3.04
CA ILE A 31 -8.04 -22.05 -2.68
C ILE A 31 -8.59 -21.60 -1.33
N ASN A 32 -7.74 -21.56 -0.32
CA ASN A 32 -8.11 -21.24 1.05
C ASN A 32 -7.50 -19.90 1.48
N ILE A 33 -7.99 -19.33 2.58
CA ILE A 33 -7.45 -18.09 3.16
C ILE A 33 -6.07 -18.39 3.78
N PRO A 34 -4.97 -17.80 3.27
CA PRO A 34 -3.65 -18.01 3.85
C PRO A 34 -3.50 -17.23 5.15
N THR A 35 -2.73 -17.79 6.08
CA THR A 35 -2.19 -17.06 7.22
C THR A 35 -1.02 -16.19 6.79
N LEU A 36 -0.77 -15.11 7.52
CA LEU A 36 0.41 -14.30 7.29
C LEU A 36 1.72 -15.11 7.49
N LYS A 37 1.68 -16.14 8.35
CA LYS A 37 2.81 -17.03 8.59
C LYS A 37 3.17 -17.79 7.31
N GLU A 38 2.18 -18.41 6.68
CA GLU A 38 2.37 -19.13 5.40
C GLU A 38 2.90 -18.17 4.32
N ILE A 39 2.44 -16.92 4.27
CA ILE A 39 2.97 -15.91 3.35
C ILE A 39 4.44 -15.59 3.63
N PHE A 40 4.83 -15.40 4.89
CA PHE A 40 6.23 -15.12 5.25
C PHE A 40 7.17 -16.30 4.98
N GLU A 41 6.69 -17.53 5.19
CA GLU A 41 7.44 -18.75 4.90
C GLU A 41 7.59 -18.98 3.39
N HIS A 42 6.54 -18.73 2.61
CA HIS A 42 6.56 -18.94 1.16
C HIS A 42 7.33 -17.85 0.41
N PHE A 43 7.30 -16.60 0.89
CA PHE A 43 7.96 -15.46 0.27
C PHE A 43 8.96 -14.81 1.22
N PRO A 44 10.10 -15.46 1.54
CA PRO A 44 11.01 -15.00 2.58
C PRO A 44 11.72 -13.69 2.25
N GLN A 45 11.92 -13.37 0.97
CA GLN A 45 12.72 -12.20 0.54
C GLN A 45 11.90 -11.08 -0.09
N GLN A 46 10.65 -11.34 -0.51
CA GLN A 46 9.83 -10.34 -1.17
C GLN A 46 9.54 -9.16 -0.25
N ALA A 47 9.67 -7.96 -0.82
CA ALA A 47 9.15 -6.76 -0.21
C ALA A 47 7.61 -6.79 -0.22
N MET A 48 6.97 -6.32 0.86
CA MET A 48 5.51 -6.33 0.98
C MET A 48 5.00 -5.04 1.60
N SER A 49 3.84 -4.59 1.14
CA SER A 49 3.02 -3.58 1.81
C SER A 49 1.91 -4.30 2.57
N ILE A 50 1.87 -4.17 3.90
CA ILE A 50 0.90 -4.87 4.74
C ILE A 50 0.08 -3.86 5.53
N GLU A 51 -1.24 -3.93 5.38
CA GLU A 51 -2.18 -3.04 6.03
C GLU A 51 -2.85 -3.69 7.25
N ILE A 52 -2.82 -3.01 8.40
CA ILE A 52 -3.60 -3.37 9.58
C ILE A 52 -5.00 -2.76 9.42
N LYS A 53 -5.98 -3.61 9.10
CA LYS A 53 -7.37 -3.19 8.85
C LYS A 53 -8.23 -3.01 10.10
N GLN A 54 -7.92 -3.70 11.20
CA GLN A 54 -8.70 -3.62 12.44
C GLN A 54 -8.10 -2.58 13.38
N GLN A 55 -8.94 -1.77 14.02
CA GLN A 55 -8.51 -0.86 15.10
C GLN A 55 -8.18 -1.68 16.35
N SER A 56 -6.91 -2.01 16.55
CA SER A 56 -6.39 -2.74 17.72
C SER A 56 -4.88 -2.53 17.82
N THR A 57 -4.46 -1.88 18.90
CA THR A 57 -3.05 -1.66 19.21
C THR A 57 -2.37 -2.97 19.62
N GLU A 58 -3.12 -3.89 20.25
CA GLU A 58 -2.64 -5.23 20.60
C GLU A 58 -2.30 -6.04 19.35
N LEU A 59 -3.13 -5.97 18.30
CA LEU A 59 -2.86 -6.58 17.00
C LEU A 59 -1.61 -5.98 16.36
N ALA A 60 -1.45 -4.66 16.43
CA ALA A 60 -0.26 -3.99 15.90
C ALA A 60 1.03 -4.47 16.59
N VAL A 61 1.02 -4.56 17.93
CA VAL A 61 2.16 -5.06 18.71
C VAL A 61 2.40 -6.55 18.43
N ALA A 62 1.35 -7.37 18.33
CA ALA A 62 1.47 -8.79 17.99
C ALA A 62 2.04 -8.98 16.58
N PHE A 63 1.62 -8.17 15.61
CA PHE A 63 2.16 -8.18 14.27
C PHE A 63 3.65 -7.83 14.26
N CYS A 64 4.08 -6.82 15.01
CA CYS A 64 5.51 -6.49 15.15
C CYS A 64 6.34 -7.69 15.68
N LYS A 65 5.83 -8.45 16.66
CA LYS A 65 6.53 -9.65 17.16
C LYS A 65 6.76 -10.66 16.04
N MET A 66 5.75 -10.85 15.17
CA MET A 66 5.85 -11.74 14.03
C MET A 66 6.81 -11.22 12.96
N VAL A 67 6.81 -9.91 12.68
CA VAL A 67 7.79 -9.28 11.76
C VAL A 67 9.23 -9.58 12.21
N LYS A 68 9.52 -9.42 13.50
CA LYS A 68 10.85 -9.74 14.08
C LYS A 68 11.17 -11.24 14.00
N GLN A 69 10.20 -12.10 14.33
CA GLN A 69 10.38 -13.55 14.28
C GLN A 69 10.77 -14.05 12.88
N PHE A 70 10.22 -13.43 11.83
CA PHE A 70 10.49 -13.81 10.44
C PHE A 70 11.56 -12.93 9.76
N ASN A 71 12.27 -12.08 10.51
CA ASN A 71 13.31 -11.16 10.01
C ASN A 71 12.83 -10.27 8.85
N LYS A 72 11.61 -9.74 8.97
CA LYS A 72 10.94 -8.97 7.91
C LYS A 72 11.14 -7.46 8.00
N GLU A 73 11.91 -6.96 8.96
CA GLU A 73 11.95 -5.54 9.30
C GLU A 73 12.39 -4.63 8.13
N GLN A 74 13.24 -5.14 7.24
CA GLN A 74 13.76 -4.38 6.08
C GLN A 74 12.92 -4.57 4.81
N ALA A 75 12.02 -5.54 4.80
CA ALA A 75 11.24 -5.92 3.61
C ALA A 75 9.80 -5.40 3.66
N LEU A 76 9.39 -4.73 4.74
CA LEU A 76 8.00 -4.30 4.93
C LEU A 76 7.83 -2.79 4.92
N VAL A 77 6.72 -2.38 4.31
CA VAL A 77 6.04 -1.12 4.62
C VAL A 77 4.73 -1.48 5.29
N VAL A 78 4.51 -0.97 6.51
CA VAL A 78 3.27 -1.21 7.26
C VAL A 78 2.36 0.01 7.20
N SER A 79 1.08 -0.21 6.92
CA SER A 79 0.06 0.84 6.84
C SER A 79 -1.13 0.55 7.75
N SER A 80 -1.87 1.60 8.11
CA SER A 80 -3.18 1.49 8.76
C SER A 80 -3.91 2.83 8.64
N PHE A 81 -5.22 2.79 8.44
CA PHE A 81 -6.04 4.00 8.55
C PHE A 81 -6.13 4.53 9.99
N TYR A 82 -5.96 3.66 10.99
CA TYR A 82 -6.06 4.02 12.40
C TYR A 82 -4.72 4.51 12.92
N HIS A 83 -4.66 5.78 13.33
CA HIS A 83 -3.43 6.41 13.82
C HIS A 83 -2.83 5.69 15.03
N GLU A 84 -3.67 5.31 16.00
CA GLU A 84 -3.23 4.59 17.22
C GLU A 84 -2.53 3.26 16.92
N ASN A 85 -2.98 2.53 15.88
CA ASN A 85 -2.31 1.29 15.47
C ASN A 85 -0.88 1.57 15.01
N LEU A 86 -0.67 2.63 14.22
CA LEU A 86 0.65 2.99 13.71
C LEU A 86 1.54 3.55 14.82
N LEU A 87 1.00 4.31 15.77
CA LEU A 87 1.76 4.74 16.96
C LEU A 87 2.27 3.53 17.74
N ALA A 88 1.37 2.60 18.10
CA ALA A 88 1.74 1.37 18.82
C ALA A 88 2.72 0.49 18.01
N PHE A 89 2.51 0.37 16.69
CA PHE A 89 3.40 -0.40 15.82
C PHE A 89 4.80 0.22 15.76
N ARG A 90 4.92 1.54 15.57
CA ARG A 90 6.20 2.26 15.47
C ARG A 90 6.99 2.19 16.77
N GLU A 91 6.30 2.25 17.92
CA GLU A 91 6.93 2.04 19.22
C GLU A 91 7.50 0.62 19.36
N ALA A 92 6.72 -0.40 18.99
CA ALA A 92 7.17 -1.78 19.07
C ALA A 92 8.25 -2.14 18.03
N CYS A 93 8.18 -1.56 16.82
CA CYS A 93 8.96 -1.88 15.64
C CYS A 93 9.56 -0.62 14.96
N PRO A 94 10.44 0.14 15.63
CA PRO A 94 10.92 1.43 15.13
C PRO A 94 11.80 1.34 13.88
N LYS A 95 12.31 0.15 13.55
CA LYS A 95 13.13 -0.10 12.36
C LYS A 95 12.31 -0.40 11.10
N VAL A 96 11.01 -0.66 11.25
CA VAL A 96 10.12 -1.05 10.14
C VAL A 96 9.54 0.21 9.52
N LYS A 97 9.61 0.32 8.19
CA LYS A 97 9.03 1.46 7.48
C LYS A 97 7.52 1.46 7.64
N THR A 98 6.94 2.64 7.79
CA THR A 98 5.47 2.79 7.81
C THR A 98 5.00 3.82 6.79
N ALA A 99 3.78 3.60 6.29
CA ALA A 99 3.03 4.64 5.62
C ALA A 99 2.45 5.63 6.66
N ALA A 100 2.12 6.85 6.23
CA ALA A 100 1.34 7.77 7.03
C ALA A 100 -0.05 7.19 7.34
N SER A 101 -0.54 7.42 8.55
CA SER A 101 -1.93 7.09 8.92
C SER A 101 -2.93 7.93 8.12
N GLY A 102 -4.20 7.55 8.12
CA GLY A 102 -5.25 8.37 7.48
C GLY A 102 -5.27 9.81 8.03
N GLN A 103 -5.10 9.97 9.35
CA GLN A 103 -5.05 11.28 9.99
C GLN A 103 -3.79 12.07 9.63
N GLU A 104 -2.62 11.42 9.60
CA GLU A 104 -1.36 12.04 9.21
C GLU A 104 -1.41 12.48 7.73
N ALA A 105 -1.84 11.60 6.84
CA ALA A 105 -2.01 11.88 5.42
C ALA A 105 -2.94 13.08 5.19
N GLN A 106 -4.12 13.09 5.83
CA GLN A 106 -5.07 14.19 5.69
C GLN A 106 -4.48 15.53 6.16
N ARG A 107 -3.82 15.56 7.32
CA ARG A 107 -3.16 16.77 7.83
C ARG A 107 -2.06 17.25 6.90
N TYR A 108 -1.26 16.35 6.36
CA TYR A 108 -0.19 16.68 5.40
C TYR A 108 -0.75 17.26 4.11
N ILE A 109 -1.81 16.66 3.55
CA ILE A 109 -2.48 17.18 2.35
C ILE A 109 -3.01 18.59 2.60
N ILE A 110 -3.74 18.82 3.70
CA ILE A 110 -4.28 20.13 4.03
C ILE A 110 -3.16 21.16 4.19
N ALA A 111 -2.14 20.85 4.99
CA ALA A 111 -0.99 21.73 5.22
C ALA A 111 -0.27 22.07 3.90
N SER A 112 -0.04 21.08 3.04
CA SER A 112 0.56 21.28 1.72
C SER A 112 -0.25 22.24 0.84
N LYS A 113 -1.57 22.06 0.78
CA LYS A 113 -2.48 22.90 -0.03
C LYS A 113 -2.52 24.36 0.41
N VAL A 114 -2.32 24.66 1.69
CA VAL A 114 -2.30 26.03 2.22
C VAL A 114 -0.89 26.62 2.35
N GLY A 115 0.13 25.96 1.78
CA GLY A 115 1.52 26.44 1.80
C GLY A 115 2.25 26.23 3.13
N LEU A 116 1.68 25.43 4.04
CA LEU A 116 2.21 25.13 5.36
C LEU A 116 2.76 23.69 5.49
N GLY A 117 3.01 23.02 4.37
CA GLY A 117 3.51 21.63 4.36
C GLY A 117 4.81 21.44 5.16
N TRP A 118 5.64 22.48 5.27
CA TRP A 118 6.88 22.47 6.05
C TRP A 118 6.66 22.38 7.57
N LEU A 119 5.49 22.79 8.08
CA LEU A 119 5.14 22.75 9.51
C LEU A 119 4.72 21.36 9.98
N PHE A 120 4.31 20.48 9.06
CA PHE A 120 3.75 19.19 9.42
C PHE A 120 4.49 18.07 8.69
N LYS A 121 5.24 17.28 9.44
CA LYS A 121 5.98 16.12 8.93
C LYS A 121 5.47 14.86 9.62
N PRO A 122 4.63 14.03 8.96
CA PRO A 122 4.28 12.71 9.45
C PRO A 122 5.50 11.90 9.87
N ASN A 123 5.38 11.17 10.98
CA ASN A 123 6.40 10.20 11.39
C ASN A 123 6.27 8.90 10.55
N ALA A 124 6.51 9.01 9.25
CA ALA A 124 6.37 7.95 8.28
C ALA A 124 7.50 8.02 7.25
N GLN A 125 7.65 6.96 6.45
CA GLN A 125 8.60 6.94 5.33
C GLN A 125 7.89 6.98 3.98
N VAL A 126 6.59 6.63 3.95
CA VAL A 126 5.80 6.52 2.73
C VAL A 126 4.48 7.28 2.89
N LEU A 127 4.07 8.00 1.85
CA LEU A 127 2.73 8.57 1.71
C LEU A 127 1.97 7.71 0.68
N GLN A 128 1.08 6.85 1.16
CA GLN A 128 0.20 6.03 0.30
C GLN A 128 -1.15 6.75 0.14
N LEU A 129 -1.37 7.40 -1.00
CA LEU A 129 -2.47 8.37 -1.17
C LEU A 129 -3.35 8.06 -2.40
N PRO A 130 -4.64 8.45 -2.39
CA PRO A 130 -5.43 8.42 -3.61
C PRO A 130 -5.03 9.57 -4.54
N MET A 131 -5.32 9.46 -5.84
CA MET A 131 -5.14 10.57 -6.79
C MET A 131 -5.95 11.81 -6.42
N ALA A 132 -7.16 11.59 -5.90
CA ALA A 132 -8.08 12.63 -5.47
C ALA A 132 -8.84 12.21 -4.21
N SER A 133 -9.27 13.19 -3.42
CA SER A 133 -10.13 13.00 -2.25
C SER A 133 -11.29 13.98 -2.35
N GLY A 134 -12.48 13.46 -2.70
CA GLY A 134 -13.61 14.31 -3.09
C GLY A 134 -13.29 15.12 -4.34
N SER A 135 -13.54 16.43 -4.32
CA SER A 135 -13.21 17.34 -5.43
C SER A 135 -11.75 17.79 -5.46
N ILE A 136 -10.93 17.37 -4.47
CA ILE A 136 -9.55 17.83 -4.33
C ILE A 136 -8.63 16.84 -5.02
N THR A 137 -7.91 17.30 -6.05
CA THR A 137 -6.76 16.56 -6.60
C THR A 137 -5.63 16.57 -5.57
N VAL A 138 -5.25 15.39 -5.08
CA VAL A 138 -4.22 15.22 -4.05
C VAL A 138 -2.84 15.17 -4.70
N LEU A 139 -2.65 14.26 -5.65
CA LEU A 139 -1.36 14.02 -6.31
C LEU A 139 -1.16 15.00 -7.46
N THR A 140 -0.47 16.11 -7.17
CA THR A 140 0.02 17.06 -8.17
C THR A 140 1.55 17.07 -8.16
N ALA A 141 2.19 17.53 -9.25
CA ALA A 141 3.65 17.64 -9.33
C ALA A 141 4.23 18.43 -8.14
N GLY A 142 3.60 19.56 -7.78
CA GLY A 142 4.02 20.36 -6.63
C GLY A 142 3.89 19.64 -5.29
N PHE A 143 2.84 18.83 -5.10
CA PHE A 143 2.68 18.03 -3.88
C PHE A 143 3.75 16.93 -3.80
N ILE A 144 3.97 16.21 -4.90
CA ILE A 144 4.96 15.12 -4.98
C ILE A 144 6.36 15.67 -4.73
N ASN A 145 6.73 16.75 -5.42
CA ASN A 145 8.03 17.41 -5.23
C ASN A 145 8.24 17.85 -3.77
N GLN A 146 7.24 18.46 -3.14
CA GLN A 146 7.33 18.83 -1.71
C GLN A 146 7.50 17.61 -0.81
N ALA A 147 6.79 16.51 -1.09
CA ALA A 147 6.95 15.27 -0.34
C ALA A 147 8.36 14.68 -0.49
N HIS A 148 8.91 14.71 -1.70
CA HIS A 148 10.29 14.30 -1.98
C HIS A 148 11.32 15.18 -1.28
N GLU A 149 11.14 16.51 -1.26
CA GLU A 149 11.99 17.45 -0.51
C GLU A 149 11.97 17.17 1.00
N HIS A 150 10.87 16.61 1.52
CA HIS A 150 10.77 16.14 2.89
C HIS A 150 11.28 14.70 3.13
N GLY A 151 11.75 14.03 2.08
CA GLY A 151 12.31 12.68 2.16
C GLY A 151 11.26 11.57 2.18
N TYR A 152 10.00 11.86 1.81
CA TYR A 152 8.96 10.84 1.68
C TYR A 152 9.03 10.15 0.32
N ARG A 153 8.79 8.84 0.32
CA ARG A 153 8.31 8.11 -0.87
C ARG A 153 6.81 8.38 -1.04
N VAL A 154 6.33 8.58 -2.26
CA VAL A 154 4.90 8.79 -2.57
C VAL A 154 4.40 7.66 -3.45
N ASP A 155 3.46 6.87 -2.93
CA ASP A 155 2.79 5.78 -3.64
C ASP A 155 1.30 6.11 -3.83
N ALA A 156 0.72 5.70 -4.95
CA ALA A 156 -0.70 5.89 -5.23
C ALA A 156 -1.49 4.57 -5.21
N TRP A 157 -2.70 4.59 -4.66
CA TRP A 157 -3.64 3.46 -4.68
C TRP A 157 -5.04 3.91 -5.12
N THR A 158 -5.87 3.05 -5.71
CA THR A 158 -5.51 1.88 -6.53
C THR A 158 -5.58 2.33 -7.99
N ILE A 159 -4.47 2.23 -8.71
CA ILE A 159 -4.34 2.79 -10.06
C ILE A 159 -4.38 1.67 -11.08
N ASN A 160 -5.49 1.59 -11.81
CA ASN A 160 -5.74 0.50 -12.74
C ASN A 160 -5.69 0.97 -14.20
N GLU A 161 -6.05 2.21 -14.50
CA GLU A 161 -6.07 2.73 -15.85
C GLU A 161 -4.67 3.14 -16.34
N LYS A 162 -4.32 2.73 -17.58
CA LYS A 162 -3.02 3.03 -18.18
C LYS A 162 -2.74 4.54 -18.22
N ALA A 163 -3.73 5.34 -18.62
CA ALA A 163 -3.61 6.79 -18.70
C ALA A 163 -3.32 7.43 -17.33
N ASP A 164 -3.90 6.91 -16.24
CA ASP A 164 -3.62 7.39 -14.89
C ASP A 164 -2.23 6.95 -14.40
N MET A 165 -1.78 5.74 -14.76
CA MET A 165 -0.42 5.29 -14.52
C MET A 165 0.60 6.22 -15.18
N GLU A 166 0.46 6.49 -16.48
CA GLU A 166 1.34 7.38 -17.25
C GLU A 166 1.35 8.79 -16.64
N LYS A 167 0.17 9.35 -16.37
CA LYS A 167 0.03 10.66 -15.74
C LYS A 167 0.76 10.74 -14.41
N LEU A 168 0.61 9.74 -13.53
CA LEU A 168 1.27 9.76 -12.23
C LEU A 168 2.79 9.58 -12.34
N MET A 169 3.26 8.77 -13.31
CA MET A 169 4.69 8.65 -13.63
C MET A 169 5.27 10.00 -14.07
N ASP A 170 4.57 10.72 -14.94
CA ASP A 170 4.98 12.05 -15.41
C ASP A 170 5.02 13.09 -14.28
N LEU A 171 4.20 12.92 -13.24
CA LEU A 171 4.21 13.76 -12.05
C LEU A 171 5.30 13.36 -11.03
N GLY A 172 6.04 12.27 -11.27
CA GLY A 172 7.13 11.80 -10.43
C GLY A 172 6.73 10.83 -9.30
N ILE A 173 5.65 10.07 -9.44
CA ILE A 173 5.25 9.08 -8.41
C ILE A 173 6.33 7.99 -8.20
N ASP A 174 6.50 7.49 -6.98
CA ASP A 174 7.49 6.45 -6.66
C ASP A 174 6.94 5.01 -6.76
N GLY A 175 5.62 4.86 -6.65
CA GLY A 175 4.98 3.55 -6.68
C GLY A 175 3.49 3.61 -6.96
N LEU A 176 3.00 2.53 -7.57
CA LEU A 176 1.60 2.36 -7.94
C LEU A 176 1.12 1.03 -7.36
N ILE A 177 0.09 1.10 -6.54
CA ILE A 177 -0.67 -0.07 -6.08
C ILE A 177 -1.75 -0.29 -7.14
N THR A 178 -1.72 -1.46 -7.78
CA THR A 178 -2.56 -1.79 -8.93
C THR A 178 -3.03 -3.24 -8.88
N ASP A 179 -4.22 -3.50 -9.40
CA ASP A 179 -4.71 -4.85 -9.65
C ASP A 179 -4.13 -5.45 -10.95
N TYR A 180 -3.46 -4.62 -11.78
CA TYR A 180 -2.93 -5.00 -13.10
C TYR A 180 -1.41 -4.82 -13.21
N PRO A 181 -0.60 -5.61 -12.49
CA PRO A 181 0.85 -5.48 -12.52
C PRO A 181 1.45 -5.65 -13.91
N SER A 182 0.89 -6.54 -14.75
CA SER A 182 1.34 -6.71 -16.14
C SER A 182 1.11 -5.46 -16.99
N ARG A 183 0.00 -4.75 -16.78
CA ARG A 183 -0.31 -3.47 -17.46
C ARG A 183 0.70 -2.41 -17.06
N LEU A 184 0.97 -2.28 -15.75
CA LEU A 184 1.97 -1.36 -15.21
C LEU A 184 3.38 -1.62 -15.78
N LEU A 185 3.81 -2.88 -15.84
CA LEU A 185 5.11 -3.24 -16.43
C LEU A 185 5.21 -2.90 -17.92
N GLY A 186 4.11 -3.09 -18.67
CA GLY A 186 4.02 -2.66 -20.06
C GLY A 186 4.23 -1.16 -20.21
N THR A 187 3.49 -0.36 -19.43
CA THR A 187 3.61 1.12 -19.41
C THR A 187 5.03 1.59 -19.11
N LEU A 188 5.68 1.01 -18.08
CA LEU A 188 7.06 1.36 -17.71
C LEU A 188 8.05 1.07 -18.85
N THR A 189 7.85 -0.04 -19.57
CA THR A 189 8.72 -0.44 -20.68
C THR A 189 8.60 0.55 -21.83
N GLU A 190 7.37 0.93 -22.19
CA GLU A 190 7.10 1.90 -23.25
C GLU A 190 7.70 3.29 -22.94
N GLN A 191 7.51 3.80 -21.72
CA GLN A 191 8.11 5.08 -21.30
C GLN A 191 9.64 5.06 -21.35
N HIS A 192 10.26 3.97 -20.87
CA HIS A 192 11.71 3.84 -20.90
C HIS A 192 12.28 3.81 -22.33
N GLN A 193 11.53 3.27 -23.29
CA GLN A 193 11.90 3.31 -24.71
C GLN A 193 11.74 4.71 -25.30
N ALA A 194 10.63 5.40 -25.00
CA ALA A 194 10.38 6.76 -25.46
C ALA A 194 11.44 7.76 -24.96
N ALA A 195 11.92 7.61 -23.72
CA ALA A 195 12.95 8.48 -23.14
C ALA A 195 14.37 8.29 -23.73
N LYS A 196 14.58 7.26 -24.57
CA LYS A 196 15.87 6.98 -25.24
C LYS A 196 15.94 7.48 -26.68
N LEU A 197 14.82 7.94 -27.24
CA LEU A 197 14.71 8.51 -28.59
C LEU A 197 14.87 10.02 -28.53
#